data_AF-A0A0C3L905-F1
#
_entry.id   AF-A0A0C3L905-F1
#
_cell.length_a   1.000
_cell.length_b   1.000
_cell.length_c   1.000
_cell.angle_alpha   90.00
_cell.angle_beta   90.00
_cell.angle_gamma   90.00
#
_symmetry.space_group_name_H-M   'P 1'
#
loop_
_entity.id
_entity.type
_entity.pdbx_description
1 polymer ?
#
loop_
_entity_poly.entity_id
_entity_poly.type
_entity_poly.pdbx_seq_one_letter_code
_entity_poly.pdbx_strand_id
1 'polypeptide(L)'
;MAGRATLPAYVVNTPLKTQWNRLTSVSFAVIDLVRLLLFFAPLPADAPLNAPSLILEALFEASNWNGVSKLSEEQPVSKSWETNVLLVLRAFANCLQVWTDGTTYGAGDWINSLVPALSALPYERLSKAQRLAYATLLLNISCVGLANSRDTLNNAQYQSYLLKAVQQETSDSETAYRALAALGNVVGGLKAYSALAASGNAAGGLQNLDPSVLTVVEALPTRFPENRMRTLTAEIKLLLTS
;
A
#
# COMPACT_ATOMS: atom_id res chain seq x y z
N MET A 1 -15.80 18.42 -18.59
CA MET A 1 -15.20 18.75 -17.28
C MET A 1 -16.33 18.85 -16.27
N ALA A 2 -16.64 17.77 -15.57
CA ALA A 2 -17.60 17.79 -14.47
C ALA A 2 -16.92 18.41 -13.24
N GLY A 3 -17.59 19.34 -12.56
CA GLY A 3 -17.08 20.02 -11.38
C GLY A 3 -16.66 19.02 -10.30
N ARG A 4 -15.42 19.12 -9.85
CA ARG A 4 -14.86 18.30 -8.77
C ARG A 4 -15.53 18.73 -7.46
N ALA A 5 -16.26 17.83 -6.81
CA ALA A 5 -16.86 18.09 -5.51
C ALA A 5 -15.76 18.07 -4.44
N THR A 6 -15.54 19.21 -3.78
CA THR A 6 -14.74 19.29 -2.55
C THR A 6 -15.61 18.86 -1.37
N LEU A 7 -15.01 18.15 -0.40
CA LEU A 7 -15.73 17.73 0.79
C LEU A 7 -16.20 18.97 1.59
N PRO A 8 -17.45 19.00 2.09
CA PRO A 8 -17.94 20.11 2.91
C PRO A 8 -17.13 20.24 4.20
N ALA A 9 -16.73 21.47 4.54
CA ALA A 9 -15.96 21.81 5.75
C ALA A 9 -16.61 21.35 7.09
N TYR A 10 -17.90 21.01 7.08
CA TYR A 10 -18.63 20.51 8.25
C TYR A 10 -18.18 19.13 8.73
N VAL A 11 -17.52 18.32 7.89
CA VAL A 11 -17.00 16.99 8.29
C VAL A 11 -15.84 17.11 9.30
N VAL A 12 -15.27 18.31 9.47
CA VAL A 12 -14.03 18.54 10.25
C VAL A 12 -14.29 18.88 11.74
N ASN A 13 -15.50 19.32 12.12
CA ASN A 13 -15.72 19.98 13.43
C ASN A 13 -16.55 19.20 14.46
N THR A 14 -17.06 18.01 14.13
CA THR A 14 -17.62 17.10 15.16
C THR A 14 -16.61 15.98 15.35
N PRO A 15 -16.21 15.59 16.59
CA PRO A 15 -15.29 14.48 16.74
C PRO A 15 -15.94 13.23 16.15
N LEU A 16 -15.48 12.81 14.97
CA LEU A 16 -15.83 11.54 14.34
C LEU A 16 -15.80 10.41 15.38
N LYS A 17 -14.85 10.49 16.31
CA LYS A 17 -14.70 9.66 17.51
C LYS A 17 -15.96 9.45 18.35
N THR A 18 -16.74 10.51 18.61
CA THR A 18 -17.94 10.42 19.47
C THR A 18 -19.13 9.77 18.75
N GLN A 19 -19.22 9.93 17.42
CA GLN A 19 -20.21 9.26 16.60
C GLN A 19 -19.80 7.80 16.30
N TRP A 20 -18.49 7.54 16.14
CA TRP A 20 -17.93 6.22 15.86
C TRP A 20 -18.13 5.24 17.02
N ASN A 21 -17.96 5.70 18.25
CA ASN A 21 -18.13 4.86 19.45
C ASN A 21 -19.56 4.32 19.64
N ARG A 22 -20.57 4.91 18.98
CA ARG A 22 -21.96 4.41 19.01
C ARG A 22 -22.23 3.33 17.95
N LEU A 23 -21.30 3.12 17.01
CA LEU A 23 -21.47 2.26 15.83
C LEU A 23 -20.50 1.06 15.83
N THR A 24 -19.99 0.64 16.98
CA THR A 24 -19.00 -0.45 17.10
C THR A 24 -19.50 -1.81 16.56
N SER A 25 -20.81 -1.99 16.36
CA SER A 25 -21.42 -3.14 15.67
C SER A 25 -21.55 -2.98 14.14
N VAL A 26 -21.26 -1.79 13.60
CA VAL A 26 -21.47 -1.39 12.19
C VAL A 26 -20.22 -0.77 11.55
N SER A 27 -19.05 -0.87 12.22
CA SER A 27 -17.80 -0.23 11.82
C SER A 27 -17.45 -0.43 10.35
N PHE A 28 -17.69 -1.64 9.81
CA PHE A 28 -17.41 -1.95 8.41
C PHE A 28 -18.21 -1.08 7.43
N ALA A 29 -19.48 -0.76 7.71
CA ALA A 29 -20.30 0.06 6.80
C ALA A 29 -19.77 1.50 6.70
N VAL A 30 -19.29 2.04 7.81
CA VAL A 30 -18.67 3.37 7.84
C VAL A 30 -17.32 3.36 7.13
N ILE A 31 -16.47 2.35 7.38
CA ILE A 31 -15.20 2.19 6.66
C ILE A 31 -15.45 2.01 5.15
N ASP A 32 -16.50 1.26 4.78
CA ASP A 32 -16.88 1.04 3.38
C ASP A 32 -17.27 2.34 2.68
N LEU A 33 -18.06 3.19 3.35
CA LEU A 33 -18.39 4.52 2.84
C LEU A 33 -17.14 5.41 2.73
N VAL A 34 -16.30 5.42 3.76
CA VAL A 34 -15.07 6.22 3.79
C VAL A 34 -14.13 5.81 2.65
N ARG A 35 -13.93 4.52 2.39
CA ARG A 35 -13.08 4.10 1.26
C ARG A 35 -13.60 4.57 -0.09
N LEU A 36 -14.92 4.66 -0.27
CA LEU A 36 -15.53 5.15 -1.51
C LEU A 36 -15.35 6.66 -1.63
N LEU A 37 -15.55 7.40 -0.55
CA LEU A 37 -15.31 8.85 -0.52
C LEU A 37 -13.86 9.18 -0.84
N LEU A 38 -12.88 8.47 -0.26
CA LEU A 38 -11.46 8.67 -0.54
C LEU A 38 -11.09 8.38 -2.00
N PHE A 39 -11.84 7.51 -2.68
CA PHE A 39 -11.66 7.26 -4.11
C PHE A 39 -12.17 8.41 -4.98
N PHE A 40 -13.41 8.85 -4.75
CA PHE A 40 -14.08 9.86 -5.59
C PHE A 40 -13.69 11.30 -5.26
N ALA A 41 -13.37 11.58 -4.00
CA ALA A 41 -12.96 12.88 -3.50
C ALA A 41 -11.63 12.71 -2.72
N PRO A 42 -10.52 12.42 -3.44
CA PRO A 42 -9.21 12.33 -2.81
C PRO A 42 -8.90 13.63 -2.08
N LEU A 43 -8.17 13.50 -0.97
CA LEU A 43 -7.91 14.63 -0.08
C LEU A 43 -7.26 15.79 -0.86
N PRO A 44 -7.86 16.99 -0.85
CA PRO A 44 -7.30 18.15 -1.52
C PRO A 44 -5.89 18.45 -1.00
N ALA A 45 -5.03 18.99 -1.86
CA ALA A 45 -3.68 19.41 -1.45
C ALA A 45 -3.70 20.53 -0.39
N ASP A 46 -4.80 21.29 -0.32
CA ASP A 46 -5.09 22.37 0.63
C ASP A 46 -5.91 21.91 1.85
N ALA A 47 -6.16 20.60 2.00
CA ALA A 47 -6.73 20.08 3.23
C ALA A 47 -5.84 20.48 4.43
N PRO A 48 -6.41 20.70 5.63
CA PRO A 48 -5.62 20.97 6.83
C PRO A 48 -4.46 19.98 6.94
N LEU A 49 -3.26 20.43 7.29
CA LEU A 49 -2.03 19.60 7.28
C LEU A 49 -2.18 18.26 8.00
N ASN A 50 -3.12 18.14 8.95
CA ASN A 50 -3.40 16.94 9.73
C ASN A 50 -4.56 16.07 9.22
N ALA A 51 -5.34 16.50 8.20
CA ALA A 51 -6.54 15.79 7.77
C ALA A 51 -6.26 14.35 7.27
N PRO A 52 -5.20 14.07 6.47
CA PRO A 52 -4.82 12.69 6.15
C PRO A 52 -4.52 11.88 7.40
N SER A 53 -3.71 12.41 8.32
CA SER A 53 -3.33 11.73 9.57
C SER A 53 -4.53 11.40 10.45
N LEU A 54 -5.49 12.33 10.60
CA LEU A 54 -6.71 12.10 11.37
C LEU A 54 -7.58 10.98 10.78
N ILE A 55 -7.66 10.91 9.44
CA ILE A 55 -8.41 9.84 8.76
C ILE A 55 -7.71 8.50 8.97
N LEU A 56 -6.38 8.44 8.88
CA LEU A 56 -5.61 7.23 9.15
C LEU A 56 -5.82 6.75 10.59
N GLU A 57 -5.68 7.64 11.56
CA GLU A 57 -5.91 7.33 12.98
C GLU A 57 -7.32 6.78 13.22
N ALA A 58 -8.34 7.44 12.64
CA ALA A 58 -9.72 6.97 12.74
C ALA A 58 -9.90 5.57 12.11
N LEU A 59 -9.30 5.31 10.94
CA LEU A 59 -9.37 4.00 10.27
C LEU A 59 -8.63 2.90 11.05
N PHE A 60 -7.48 3.21 11.65
CA PHE A 60 -6.76 2.26 12.51
C PHE A 60 -7.53 1.92 13.78
N GLU A 61 -8.10 2.91 14.45
CA GLU A 61 -8.95 2.72 15.63
C GLU A 61 -10.20 1.89 15.27
N ALA A 62 -10.89 2.29 14.19
CA ALA A 62 -12.09 1.65 13.68
C ALA A 62 -11.94 0.16 13.36
N SER A 63 -10.78 -0.22 12.82
CA SER A 63 -10.51 -1.60 12.42
C SER A 63 -10.02 -2.49 13.55
N ASN A 64 -9.73 -1.91 14.73
CA ASN A 64 -8.94 -2.59 15.75
C ASN A 64 -7.68 -3.19 15.11
N TRP A 65 -6.91 -2.35 14.40
CA TRP A 65 -5.77 -2.76 13.57
C TRP A 65 -4.80 -3.70 14.29
N ASN A 66 -4.44 -3.35 15.52
CA ASN A 66 -3.53 -4.11 16.39
C ASN A 66 -4.21 -5.29 17.11
N GLY A 67 -5.43 -5.67 16.73
CA GLY A 67 -6.17 -6.75 17.36
C GLY A 67 -5.49 -8.11 17.15
N VAL A 68 -4.97 -8.37 15.94
CA VAL A 68 -4.38 -9.67 15.57
C VAL A 68 -3.03 -9.92 16.21
N SER A 69 -2.22 -8.88 16.45
CA SER A 69 -0.91 -9.01 17.11
C SER A 69 -1.01 -9.40 18.58
N LYS A 70 -2.20 -9.26 19.18
CA LYS A 70 -2.50 -9.67 20.55
C LYS A 70 -3.05 -11.10 20.65
N LEU A 71 -3.38 -11.72 19.51
CA LEU A 71 -3.87 -13.09 19.46
C LEU A 71 -2.69 -14.05 19.34
N SER A 72 -2.72 -15.13 20.13
CA SER A 72 -1.84 -16.29 19.89
C SER A 72 -2.06 -16.88 18.49
N GLU A 73 -1.07 -17.62 17.98
CA GLU A 73 -1.12 -18.21 16.63
C GLU A 73 -2.33 -19.13 16.43
N GLU A 74 -2.72 -19.85 17.49
CA GLU A 74 -3.82 -20.81 17.50
C GLU A 74 -5.21 -20.16 17.58
N GLN A 75 -5.27 -18.88 17.95
CA GLN A 75 -6.55 -18.20 18.10
C GLN A 75 -7.13 -17.76 16.75
N PRO A 76 -8.40 -18.12 16.45
CA PRO A 76 -9.03 -17.69 15.21
C PRO A 76 -9.25 -16.17 15.21
N VAL A 77 -9.05 -15.58 14.04
CA VAL A 77 -9.33 -14.16 13.81
C VAL A 77 -10.84 -13.98 13.66
N SER A 78 -11.40 -12.92 14.26
CA SER A 78 -12.84 -12.66 14.15
C SER A 78 -13.21 -12.16 12.74
N LYS A 79 -14.38 -12.58 12.23
CA LYS A 79 -14.85 -12.16 10.90
C LYS A 79 -15.05 -10.64 10.76
N SER A 80 -15.41 -9.99 11.86
CA SER A 80 -15.55 -8.53 11.92
C SER A 80 -14.20 -7.85 11.72
N TRP A 81 -13.15 -8.33 12.41
CA TRP A 81 -11.79 -7.81 12.21
C TRP A 81 -11.31 -8.02 10.78
N GLU A 82 -11.54 -9.20 10.20
CA GLU A 82 -11.14 -9.48 8.81
C GLU A 82 -11.74 -8.47 7.84
N THR A 83 -13.05 -8.24 7.97
CA THR A 83 -13.80 -7.29 7.14
C THR A 83 -13.30 -5.87 7.32
N ASN A 84 -13.11 -5.42 8.57
CA ASN A 84 -12.66 -4.06 8.83
C ASN A 84 -11.26 -3.81 8.27
N VAL A 85 -10.30 -4.72 8.50
CA VAL A 85 -8.94 -4.59 7.97
C VAL A 85 -8.92 -4.62 6.44
N LEU A 86 -9.73 -5.48 5.82
CA LEU A 86 -9.89 -5.48 4.35
C LEU A 86 -10.34 -4.11 3.84
N LEU A 87 -11.34 -3.51 4.47
CA LEU A 87 -11.89 -2.23 4.05
C LEU A 87 -10.92 -1.07 4.33
N VAL A 88 -10.17 -1.11 5.43
CA VAL A 88 -9.12 -0.12 5.73
C VAL A 88 -7.97 -0.21 4.73
N LEU A 89 -7.50 -1.41 4.38
CA LEU A 89 -6.47 -1.59 3.33
C LEU A 89 -6.94 -0.99 2.00
N ARG A 90 -8.22 -1.19 1.64
CA ARG A 90 -8.82 -0.58 0.45
C ARG A 90 -8.94 0.94 0.57
N ALA A 91 -9.29 1.46 1.74
CA ALA A 91 -9.35 2.89 2.00
C ALA A 91 -7.97 3.54 1.78
N PHE A 92 -6.91 2.97 2.35
CA PHE A 92 -5.54 3.46 2.17
C PHE A 92 -5.08 3.36 0.72
N ALA A 93 -5.41 2.27 0.02
CA ALA A 93 -5.09 2.15 -1.39
C ALA A 93 -5.77 3.24 -2.23
N ASN A 94 -7.01 3.60 -1.90
CA ASN A 94 -7.76 4.66 -2.57
C ASN A 94 -7.22 6.08 -2.28
N CYS A 95 -6.47 6.28 -1.19
CA CYS A 95 -5.78 7.55 -0.93
C CYS A 95 -4.60 7.80 -1.89
N LEU A 96 -4.07 6.74 -2.51
CA LEU A 96 -2.89 6.77 -3.37
C LEU A 96 -3.33 6.65 -4.82
N GLN A 97 -3.31 7.77 -5.55
CA GLN A 97 -3.81 7.83 -6.92
C GLN A 97 -2.80 8.55 -7.81
N VAL A 98 -2.49 7.97 -8.96
CA VAL A 98 -1.70 8.61 -10.02
C VAL A 98 -2.59 8.65 -11.27
N TRP A 99 -2.90 9.85 -11.73
CA TRP A 99 -3.76 10.07 -12.88
C TRP A 99 -2.94 10.19 -14.18
N THR A 100 -3.59 9.98 -15.33
CA THR A 100 -2.93 9.99 -16.64
C THR A 100 -2.36 11.36 -17.04
N ASP A 101 -2.85 12.44 -16.42
CA ASP A 101 -2.32 13.80 -16.59
C ASP A 101 -1.11 14.09 -15.68
N GLY A 102 -0.63 13.09 -14.93
CA GLY A 102 0.47 13.20 -13.98
C GLY A 102 0.05 13.67 -12.58
N THR A 103 -1.22 14.04 -12.37
CA THR A 103 -1.70 14.44 -11.05
C THR A 103 -1.56 13.28 -10.07
N THR A 104 -0.86 13.52 -8.95
CA THR A 104 -0.67 12.51 -7.91
C THR A 104 -1.32 12.93 -6.60
N TYR A 105 -2.08 12.03 -6.01
CA TYR A 105 -2.64 12.15 -4.67
C TYR A 105 -1.99 11.14 -3.73
N GLY A 106 -1.85 11.54 -2.47
CA GLY A 106 -1.32 10.68 -1.41
C GLY A 106 0.20 10.69 -1.27
N ALA A 107 0.94 11.52 -2.01
CA ALA A 107 2.40 11.66 -1.91
C ALA A 107 2.90 12.44 -0.66
N GLY A 108 2.13 12.42 0.44
CA GLY A 108 2.45 13.20 1.65
C GLY A 108 3.21 12.40 2.71
N ASP A 109 3.75 13.12 3.71
CA ASP A 109 4.53 12.55 4.82
C ASP A 109 3.80 11.45 5.60
N TRP A 110 2.47 11.41 5.51
CA TRP A 110 1.66 10.37 6.15
C TRP A 110 2.00 8.94 5.65
N ILE A 111 2.56 8.78 4.45
CA ILE A 111 3.08 7.48 3.96
C ILE A 111 4.14 6.95 4.95
N ASN A 112 4.97 7.83 5.53
CA ASN A 112 5.98 7.44 6.50
C ASN A 112 5.39 6.90 7.79
N SER A 113 4.13 7.23 8.11
CA SER A 113 3.38 6.64 9.22
C SER A 113 2.66 5.35 8.82
N LEU A 114 2.19 5.27 7.57
CA LEU A 114 1.51 4.08 7.05
C LEU A 114 2.45 2.88 6.92
N VAL A 115 3.63 3.06 6.33
CA VAL A 115 4.57 1.96 6.06
C VAL A 115 4.93 1.18 7.34
N PRO A 116 5.35 1.82 8.45
CA PRO A 116 5.59 1.11 9.71
C PRO A 116 4.34 0.42 10.25
N ALA A 117 3.14 0.99 10.07
CA ALA A 117 1.89 0.39 10.56
C ALA A 117 1.53 -0.92 9.83
N LEU A 118 2.00 -1.12 8.58
CA LEU A 118 1.83 -2.37 7.85
C LEU A 118 2.55 -3.55 8.51
N SER A 119 3.57 -3.29 9.34
CA SER A 119 4.30 -4.32 10.10
C SER A 119 3.42 -5.06 11.10
N ALA A 120 2.37 -4.41 11.60
CA ALA A 120 1.47 -4.98 12.59
C ALA A 120 0.54 -6.06 12.02
N LEU A 121 0.51 -6.22 10.69
CA LEU A 121 -0.26 -7.25 10.00
C LEU A 121 0.61 -8.47 9.67
N PRO A 122 0.48 -9.59 10.41
CA PRO A 122 1.12 -10.84 10.03
C PRO A 122 0.49 -11.37 8.74
N TYR A 123 1.25 -11.28 7.64
CA TYR A 123 0.80 -11.61 6.27
C TYR A 123 0.16 -13.01 6.17
N GLU A 124 0.77 -13.99 6.84
CA GLU A 124 0.30 -15.37 6.99
C GLU A 124 -1.10 -15.49 7.61
N ARG A 125 -1.53 -14.54 8.45
CA ARG A 125 -2.88 -14.52 9.05
C ARG A 125 -3.89 -13.71 8.24
N LEU A 126 -3.46 -13.03 7.18
CA LEU A 126 -4.37 -12.31 6.31
C LEU A 126 -5.13 -13.31 5.42
N SER A 127 -6.44 -13.12 5.33
CA SER A 127 -7.28 -13.81 4.33
C SER A 127 -6.86 -13.44 2.91
N LYS A 128 -7.22 -14.28 1.93
CA LYS A 128 -6.96 -14.02 0.50
C LYS A 128 -7.39 -12.62 0.05
N ALA A 129 -8.57 -12.16 0.47
CA ALA A 129 -9.06 -10.83 0.12
C ALA A 129 -8.22 -9.70 0.73
N GLN A 130 -7.76 -9.88 1.98
CA GLN A 130 -6.88 -8.92 2.65
C GLN A 130 -5.49 -8.89 2.01
N ARG A 131 -4.92 -10.05 1.66
CA ARG A 131 -3.63 -10.12 0.95
C ARG A 131 -3.69 -9.41 -0.39
N LEU A 132 -4.78 -9.57 -1.15
CA LEU A 132 -4.99 -8.85 -2.40
C LEU A 132 -5.06 -7.33 -2.19
N ALA A 133 -5.80 -6.87 -1.17
CA ALA A 133 -5.88 -5.45 -0.84
C ALA A 133 -4.54 -4.90 -0.35
N TYR A 134 -3.78 -5.67 0.42
CA TYR A 134 -2.43 -5.36 0.89
C TYR A 134 -1.45 -5.21 -0.29
N ALA A 135 -1.42 -6.17 -1.22
CA ALA A 135 -0.60 -6.08 -2.42
C ALA A 135 -0.99 -4.89 -3.32
N THR A 136 -2.29 -4.56 -3.38
CA THR A 136 -2.77 -3.36 -4.09
C THR A 136 -2.28 -2.07 -3.43
N LEU A 137 -2.31 -2.00 -2.10
CA LEU A 137 -1.77 -0.87 -1.36
C LEU A 137 -0.28 -0.68 -1.64
N LEU A 138 0.52 -1.75 -1.54
CA LEU A 138 1.95 -1.70 -1.87
C LEU A 138 2.19 -1.26 -3.32
N LEU A 139 1.43 -1.79 -4.27
CA LEU A 139 1.49 -1.35 -5.66
C LEU A 139 1.21 0.15 -5.80
N ASN A 140 0.16 0.67 -5.18
CA ASN A 140 -0.15 2.09 -5.27
C ASN A 140 0.94 2.97 -4.61
N ILE A 141 1.54 2.52 -3.50
CA ILE A 141 2.70 3.19 -2.90
C ILE A 141 3.85 3.25 -3.92
N SER A 142 4.14 2.15 -4.62
CA SER A 142 5.19 2.12 -5.65
C SER A 142 4.91 3.09 -6.81
N CYS A 143 3.65 3.20 -7.24
CA CYS A 143 3.26 4.12 -8.32
C CYS A 143 3.45 5.58 -7.91
N VAL A 144 3.01 5.94 -6.69
CA VAL A 144 3.22 7.28 -6.13
C VAL A 144 4.71 7.58 -5.96
N GLY A 145 5.49 6.59 -5.49
CA GLY A 145 6.94 6.68 -5.36
C GLY A 145 7.65 6.92 -6.70
N LEU A 146 7.26 6.21 -7.76
CA LEU A 146 7.78 6.43 -9.11
C LEU A 146 7.49 7.84 -9.63
N ALA A 147 6.30 8.36 -9.33
CA ALA A 147 5.91 9.68 -9.80
C ALA A 147 6.64 10.81 -9.06
N ASN A 148 6.85 10.69 -7.74
CA ASN A 148 7.22 11.86 -6.92
C ASN A 148 8.28 11.63 -5.83
N SER A 149 8.68 10.39 -5.51
CA SER A 149 9.48 10.15 -4.29
C SER A 149 10.43 8.96 -4.42
N ARG A 150 11.71 9.27 -4.68
CA ARG A 150 12.82 8.32 -4.54
C ARG A 150 12.90 7.74 -3.14
N ASP A 151 12.66 8.56 -2.12
CA ASP A 151 12.76 8.15 -0.71
C ASP A 151 11.74 7.07 -0.36
N THR A 152 10.52 7.16 -0.91
CA THR A 152 9.50 6.12 -0.76
C THR A 152 9.99 4.79 -1.35
N LEU A 153 10.58 4.80 -2.54
CA LEU A 153 11.11 3.59 -3.17
C LEU A 153 12.35 3.05 -2.44
N ASN A 154 13.18 3.92 -1.85
CA ASN A 154 14.39 3.56 -1.11
C ASN A 154 14.12 3.19 0.36
N ASN A 155 12.85 3.25 0.80
CA ASN A 155 12.47 2.91 2.16
C ASN A 155 12.62 1.40 2.40
N ALA A 156 13.61 1.02 3.21
CA ALA A 156 13.95 -0.37 3.49
C ALA A 156 12.80 -1.17 4.13
N GLN A 157 11.97 -0.54 4.97
CA GLN A 157 10.81 -1.23 5.56
C GLN A 157 9.77 -1.56 4.50
N TYR A 158 9.45 -0.60 3.64
CA TYR A 158 8.53 -0.81 2.52
C TYR A 158 9.03 -1.93 1.59
N GLN A 159 10.31 -1.91 1.22
CA GLN A 159 10.93 -2.98 0.43
C GLN A 159 10.83 -4.36 1.12
N SER A 160 11.06 -4.41 2.43
CA SER A 160 10.99 -5.66 3.20
C SER A 160 9.57 -6.26 3.20
N TYR A 161 8.53 -5.43 3.36
CA TYR A 161 7.13 -5.87 3.34
C TYR A 161 6.70 -6.33 1.96
N LEU A 162 7.16 -5.61 0.94
CA LEU A 162 6.94 -5.96 -0.45
C LEU A 162 7.55 -7.31 -0.78
N LEU A 163 8.82 -7.52 -0.42
CA LEU A 163 9.51 -8.78 -0.62
C LEU A 163 8.83 -9.93 0.13
N LYS A 164 8.41 -9.71 1.39
CA LYS A 164 7.63 -10.68 2.17
C LYS A 164 6.34 -11.06 1.45
N ALA A 165 5.59 -10.08 0.92
CA ALA A 165 4.35 -10.34 0.19
C ALA A 165 4.57 -11.17 -1.08
N VAL A 166 5.63 -10.89 -1.84
CA VAL A 166 5.99 -11.67 -3.04
C VAL A 166 6.40 -13.10 -2.66
N GLN A 167 7.24 -13.24 -1.63
CA GLN A 167 7.79 -14.53 -1.22
C GLN A 167 6.72 -15.47 -0.62
N GLN A 168 5.81 -14.92 0.18
CA GLN A 168 4.83 -15.70 0.94
C GLN A 168 3.52 -15.98 0.18
N GLU A 169 3.21 -15.25 -0.90
CA GLU A 169 1.97 -15.54 -1.65
C GLU A 169 2.08 -16.85 -2.44
N THR A 170 1.24 -17.81 -2.09
CA THR A 170 1.25 -19.18 -2.63
C THR A 170 -0.08 -19.61 -3.25
N SER A 171 -1.11 -18.80 -3.11
CA SER A 171 -2.51 -19.18 -3.31
C SER A 171 -3.25 -18.35 -4.36
N ASP A 172 -2.78 -17.13 -4.63
CA ASP A 172 -3.46 -16.20 -5.53
C ASP A 172 -2.49 -15.49 -6.46
N SER A 173 -2.58 -15.81 -7.75
CA SER A 173 -1.68 -15.27 -8.77
C SER A 173 -1.87 -13.77 -9.00
N GLU A 174 -3.09 -13.25 -8.81
CA GLU A 174 -3.37 -11.81 -8.91
C GLU A 174 -2.69 -11.03 -7.79
N THR A 175 -2.78 -11.51 -6.55
CA THR A 175 -2.07 -10.93 -5.40
C THR A 175 -0.55 -10.96 -5.62
N ALA A 176 0.00 -12.10 -6.06
CA ALA A 176 1.41 -12.24 -6.37
C ALA A 176 1.84 -11.29 -7.50
N TYR A 177 1.02 -11.15 -8.54
CA TYR A 177 1.30 -10.30 -9.69
C TYR A 177 1.36 -8.81 -9.29
N ARG A 178 0.41 -8.34 -8.46
CA ARG A 178 0.42 -6.95 -7.97
C ARG A 178 1.64 -6.64 -7.10
N ALA A 179 2.01 -7.58 -6.22
CA ALA A 179 3.23 -7.44 -5.42
C ALA A 179 4.48 -7.47 -6.31
N LEU A 180 4.54 -8.36 -7.32
CA LEU A 180 5.66 -8.39 -8.26
C LEU A 180 5.76 -7.09 -9.07
N ALA A 181 4.63 -6.54 -9.53
CA ALA A 181 4.59 -5.28 -10.26
C ALA A 181 5.09 -4.12 -9.39
N ALA A 182 4.70 -4.09 -8.12
CA ALA A 182 5.19 -3.11 -7.16
C ALA A 182 6.71 -3.24 -6.95
N LEU A 183 7.25 -4.46 -6.91
CA LEU A 183 8.68 -4.70 -6.82
C LEU A 183 9.42 -4.26 -8.09
N GLY A 184 8.86 -4.53 -9.26
CA GLY A 184 9.39 -4.04 -10.53
C GLY A 184 9.44 -2.51 -10.60
N ASN A 185 8.41 -1.82 -10.10
CA ASN A 185 8.40 -0.37 -9.98
C ASN A 185 9.53 0.14 -9.07
N VAL A 186 9.79 -0.53 -7.93
CA VAL A 186 10.92 -0.18 -7.05
C VAL A 186 12.25 -0.36 -7.78
N VAL A 187 12.48 -1.52 -8.38
CA VAL A 187 13.73 -1.84 -9.10
C VAL A 187 13.98 -0.85 -10.25
N GLY A 188 12.98 -0.67 -11.11
CA GLY A 188 13.06 0.24 -12.25
C GLY A 188 13.23 1.70 -11.82
N GLY A 189 12.49 2.14 -10.81
CA GLY A 189 12.58 3.49 -10.26
C GLY A 189 13.95 3.78 -9.66
N LEU A 190 14.46 2.91 -8.77
CA LEU A 190 15.79 3.08 -8.18
C LEU A 190 16.89 3.09 -9.24
N LYS A 191 16.77 2.27 -10.29
CA LYS A 191 17.69 2.28 -11.43
C LYS A 191 17.64 3.60 -12.20
N ALA A 192 16.44 4.09 -12.53
CA ALA A 192 16.26 5.36 -13.21
C ALA A 192 16.83 6.54 -12.39
N TYR A 193 16.55 6.58 -11.08
CA TYR A 193 17.12 7.59 -10.19
C TYR A 193 18.66 7.50 -10.10
N SER A 194 19.22 6.29 -10.13
CA SER A 194 20.68 6.10 -10.13
C SER A 194 21.32 6.60 -11.42
N ALA A 195 20.70 6.34 -12.58
CA ALA A 195 21.17 6.84 -13.86
C ALA A 195 21.14 8.38 -13.92
N LEU A 196 20.09 9.00 -13.37
CA LEU A 196 20.02 10.45 -13.22
C LEU A 196 21.10 10.98 -12.25
N ALA A 197 21.31 10.32 -11.11
CA ALA A 197 22.31 10.69 -10.10
C ALA A 197 23.77 10.52 -10.55
N ALA A 198 24.07 9.62 -11.50
CA ALA A 198 25.40 9.48 -12.07
C ALA A 198 25.87 10.75 -12.84
N SER A 199 24.94 11.67 -13.14
CA SER A 199 25.25 13.01 -13.64
C SER A 199 25.57 14.05 -12.55
N GLY A 200 25.47 13.68 -11.26
CA GLY A 200 25.82 14.51 -10.11
C GLY A 200 25.58 13.78 -8.78
N ASN A 201 26.66 13.30 -8.16
CA ASN A 201 26.78 12.69 -6.81
C ASN A 201 25.46 12.50 -6.01
N ALA A 202 24.74 11.41 -6.23
CA ALA A 202 23.76 10.93 -5.26
C ALA A 202 23.78 9.39 -5.13
N ALA A 203 24.52 8.90 -4.13
CA ALA A 203 24.53 7.51 -3.72
C ALA A 203 23.13 7.05 -3.27
N GLY A 204 22.67 5.90 -3.77
CA GLY A 204 21.38 5.30 -3.43
C GLY A 204 20.75 4.59 -4.62
N GLY A 205 21.31 3.45 -5.01
CA GLY A 205 20.83 2.69 -6.16
C GLY A 205 20.36 1.29 -5.81
N LEU A 206 20.32 0.42 -6.81
CA LEU A 206 20.03 -1.02 -6.66
C LEU A 206 20.89 -1.70 -5.57
N GLN A 207 22.02 -1.09 -5.18
CA GLN A 207 22.93 -1.55 -4.13
C GLN A 207 22.26 -1.70 -2.74
N ASN A 208 21.16 -0.98 -2.49
CA ASN A 208 20.42 -1.08 -1.22
C ASN A 208 19.30 -2.13 -1.25
N LEU A 209 19.02 -2.76 -2.40
CA LEU A 209 18.01 -3.81 -2.48
C LEU A 209 18.50 -5.07 -1.77
N ASP A 210 17.55 -5.77 -1.15
CA ASP A 210 17.82 -7.06 -0.54
C ASP A 210 18.37 -8.06 -1.59
N PRO A 211 19.51 -8.73 -1.34
CA PRO A 211 20.11 -9.68 -2.28
C PRO A 211 19.19 -10.83 -2.69
N SER A 212 18.20 -11.17 -1.87
CA SER A 212 17.24 -12.24 -2.14
C SER A 212 16.18 -11.87 -3.17
N VAL A 213 16.05 -10.59 -3.55
CA VAL A 213 15.10 -10.10 -4.56
C VAL A 213 15.17 -10.92 -5.84
N LEU A 214 16.38 -11.17 -6.36
CA LEU A 214 16.54 -11.95 -7.59
C LEU A 214 15.95 -13.34 -7.41
N THR A 215 16.37 -14.07 -6.38
CA THR A 215 15.90 -15.44 -6.08
C THR A 215 14.38 -15.52 -5.96
N VAL A 216 13.76 -14.57 -5.26
CA VAL A 216 12.30 -14.51 -5.10
C VAL A 216 11.60 -14.29 -6.44
N VAL A 217 12.12 -13.37 -7.26
CA VAL A 217 11.59 -13.06 -8.60
C VAL A 217 11.72 -14.27 -9.54
N GLU A 218 12.82 -15.04 -9.46
CA GLU A 218 13.02 -16.23 -10.30
C GLU A 218 12.08 -17.38 -9.96
N ALA A 219 11.66 -17.51 -8.70
CA ALA A 219 10.80 -18.59 -8.24
C ALA A 219 9.34 -18.42 -8.68
N LEU A 220 8.89 -17.20 -8.96
CA LEU A 220 7.47 -16.92 -9.20
C LEU A 220 6.87 -17.62 -10.43
N PRO A 221 7.52 -17.65 -11.61
CA PRO A 221 6.97 -18.35 -12.77
C PRO A 221 6.76 -19.85 -12.57
N THR A 222 7.54 -20.48 -11.68
CA THR A 222 7.37 -21.89 -11.31
C THR A 222 6.11 -22.09 -10.47
N ARG A 223 5.78 -21.11 -9.61
CA ARG A 223 4.61 -21.11 -8.74
C ARG A 223 3.33 -20.68 -9.47
N PHE A 224 3.44 -19.68 -10.34
CA PHE A 224 2.34 -19.09 -11.11
C PHE A 224 2.76 -19.05 -12.59
N PRO A 225 2.43 -20.10 -13.38
CA PRO A 225 2.99 -20.29 -14.73
C PRO A 225 2.41 -19.39 -15.82
N GLU A 226 1.59 -18.40 -15.45
CA GLU A 226 0.91 -17.46 -16.34
C GLU A 226 1.90 -16.60 -17.15
N ASN A 227 1.53 -16.28 -18.40
CA ASN A 227 2.41 -15.51 -19.29
C ASN A 227 2.79 -14.14 -18.71
N ARG A 228 1.81 -13.41 -18.15
CA ARG A 228 2.05 -12.10 -17.52
C ARG A 228 3.10 -12.15 -16.40
N MET A 229 3.15 -13.25 -15.64
CA MET A 229 4.12 -13.43 -14.57
C MET A 229 5.52 -13.65 -15.15
N ARG A 230 5.65 -14.50 -16.18
CA ARG A 230 6.91 -14.76 -16.88
C ARG A 230 7.50 -13.50 -17.50
N THR A 231 6.66 -12.73 -18.20
CA THR A 231 7.07 -11.48 -18.84
C THR A 231 7.59 -10.49 -17.80
N LEU A 232 6.81 -10.23 -16.75
CA LEU A 232 7.19 -9.28 -15.70
C LEU A 232 8.44 -9.73 -14.93
N THR A 233 8.55 -11.01 -14.57
CA THR A 233 9.77 -11.57 -13.97
C THR A 233 10.98 -11.38 -14.87
N ALA A 234 10.87 -11.63 -16.18
CA ALA A 234 11.99 -11.47 -17.12
C ALA A 234 12.44 -10.01 -17.22
N GLU A 235 11.52 -9.05 -17.26
CA GLU A 235 11.83 -7.62 -17.25
C GLU A 235 12.55 -7.19 -15.97
N ILE A 236 12.07 -7.64 -14.81
CA ILE A 236 12.70 -7.31 -13.52
C ILE A 236 14.11 -7.92 -13.43
N LYS A 237 14.29 -9.18 -13.87
CA LYS A 237 15.62 -9.81 -13.94
C LYS A 237 16.58 -8.98 -14.79
N LEU A 238 16.14 -8.58 -15.98
CA LEU A 238 16.95 -7.75 -16.87
C LEU A 238 17.38 -6.45 -16.17
N LEU A 239 16.48 -5.80 -15.43
CA LEU A 239 16.80 -4.56 -14.69
C LEU A 239 17.81 -4.79 -13.57
N LEU A 240 17.78 -5.95 -12.90
CA LEU A 240 18.69 -6.30 -11.81
C LEU A 240 20.10 -6.70 -12.29
N THR A 241 20.21 -7.26 -13.50
CA THR A 241 21.49 -7.78 -14.02
C THR A 241 22.18 -6.86 -15.04
N SER A 242 21.49 -5.83 -15.54
CA SER A 242 22.07 -4.81 -16.43
C SER A 242 22.61 -3.62 -15.66
#